data_AF-A0A6L5DQT5-F1
#
_entry.id   AF-A0A6L5DQT5-F1
#
_cell.length_a   1.000
_cell.length_b   1.000
_cell.length_c   1.000
_cell.angle_alpha   90.00
_cell.angle_beta   90.00
_cell.angle_gamma   90.00
#
_symmetry.space_group_name_H-M   'P 1'
#
loop_
_entity.id
_entity.type
_entity.pdbx_description
1 polymer ?
#
loop_
_entity_poly.entity_id
_entity_poly.type
_entity_poly.pdbx_seq_one_letter_code
_entity_poly.pdbx_strand_id
1 'polypeptide(L)'
;MKKLILFALFAVLCETYSVQANTFIQTEEQTEITNIEQAQPIDKAVPEKGFDWMQFIFAGSYLLGVFVLFPLVVYTNYQEKMLGDVNPDKVKILENLSEEERNNRAEHILVTIEEKLTAFTDDDGYEMITITKGSQARFMRHGLNYINKRLCPTDPIIQERVEEFTNVYFDRTKRQYTGSNWILGCAIGILVFMGFMDIGMLLSSFTLIHIIGITFYYLSSRTAKYALEKRLETFKTKKLGFIGGVMAALFAGFSIKEYVSVNGGPWKRDHESEGTSALVLILVIVMVAFFVGFLVAFFGIINFVINYSVSFISPLNTPEKWYATKFEKQAEVVVAQH
;
A
#
# COMPACT_ATOMS: atom_id res chain seq x y z
N MET A 1 -9.20 -13.15 20.75
CA MET A 1 -8.85 -12.08 19.77
C MET A 1 -9.45 -12.31 18.38
N LYS A 2 -9.20 -13.42 17.67
CA LYS A 2 -9.75 -13.65 16.30
C LYS A 2 -11.28 -13.54 16.18
N LYS A 3 -12.03 -14.06 17.15
CA LYS A 3 -13.51 -14.00 17.15
C LYS A 3 -14.07 -12.60 17.42
N LEU A 4 -13.32 -11.77 18.17
CA LEU A 4 -13.74 -10.40 18.50
C LEU A 4 -13.60 -9.46 17.30
N ILE A 5 -12.55 -9.64 16.50
CA ILE A 5 -12.30 -8.89 15.26
C ILE A 5 -13.33 -9.24 14.20
N LEU A 6 -13.72 -10.52 14.08
CA LEU A 6 -14.76 -10.96 13.15
C LEU A 6 -16.14 -10.39 13.53
N PHE A 7 -16.44 -10.32 14.82
CA PHE A 7 -17.69 -9.74 15.33
C PHE A 7 -17.74 -8.22 15.12
N ALA A 8 -16.63 -7.52 15.34
CA ALA A 8 -16.53 -6.08 15.06
C ALA A 8 -16.66 -5.77 13.56
N LEU A 9 -16.04 -6.58 12.69
CA LEU A 9 -16.21 -6.46 11.23
C LEU A 9 -17.65 -6.73 10.78
N PHE A 10 -18.33 -7.70 11.39
CA PHE A 10 -19.72 -8.02 11.07
C PHE A 10 -20.69 -6.94 11.55
N ALA A 11 -20.46 -6.35 12.73
CA ALA A 11 -21.26 -5.24 13.25
C ALA A 11 -21.16 -3.98 12.37
N VAL A 12 -19.95 -3.63 11.92
CA VAL A 12 -19.71 -2.50 11.01
C VAL A 12 -20.34 -2.73 9.62
N LEU A 13 -20.35 -3.99 9.15
CA LEU A 13 -21.05 -4.35 7.90
C LEU A 13 -22.58 -4.27 8.03
N CYS A 14 -23.15 -4.55 9.20
CA CYS A 14 -24.61 -4.45 9.40
C CYS A 14 -25.08 -3.00 9.53
N GLU A 15 -24.32 -2.14 10.20
CA GLU A 15 -24.67 -0.71 10.32
C GLU A 15 -24.61 0.02 8.98
N THR A 16 -23.62 -0.29 8.13
CA THR A 16 -23.49 0.34 6.80
C THR A 16 -24.64 -0.01 5.84
N TYR A 17 -25.22 -1.22 5.94
CA TYR A 17 -26.41 -1.59 5.16
C TYR A 17 -27.68 -0.88 5.64
N SER A 18 -27.84 -0.65 6.94
CA SER A 18 -29.03 0.05 7.49
C SER A 18 -29.08 1.54 7.12
N VAL A 19 -27.92 2.20 6.99
CA VAL A 19 -27.85 3.63 6.61
C VAL A 19 -28.16 3.85 5.13
N GLN A 20 -27.76 2.92 4.24
CA GLN A 20 -28.09 2.99 2.82
C GLN A 20 -29.56 2.64 2.52
N ALA A 21 -30.20 1.78 3.32
CA ALA A 21 -31.62 1.47 3.17
C ALA A 21 -32.53 2.66 3.55
N ASN A 22 -32.21 3.38 4.64
CA ASN A 22 -33.03 4.51 5.08
C ASN A 22 -32.91 5.75 4.18
N THR A 23 -31.76 5.96 3.52
CA THR A 23 -31.61 7.06 2.54
C THR A 23 -32.37 6.80 1.25
N PHE A 24 -32.60 5.54 0.88
CA PHE A 24 -33.42 5.18 -0.28
C PHE A 24 -34.92 5.37 0.00
N ILE A 25 -35.39 5.04 1.21
CA ILE A 25 -36.81 5.13 1.58
C ILE A 25 -37.25 6.59 1.80
N GLN A 26 -36.40 7.46 2.34
CA GLN A 26 -36.75 8.88 2.56
C GLN A 26 -36.80 9.74 1.28
N THR A 27 -36.32 9.24 0.14
CA THR A 27 -36.35 10.02 -1.11
C THR A 27 -37.65 9.83 -1.89
N GLU A 28 -38.49 8.83 -1.56
CA GLU A 28 -39.76 8.57 -2.26
C GLU A 28 -41.00 9.26 -1.66
N GLU A 29 -40.95 9.80 -0.44
CA GLU A 29 -42.18 10.20 0.30
C GLU A 29 -42.45 11.72 0.39
N GLN A 30 -41.69 12.59 -0.30
CA GLN A 30 -41.88 14.06 -0.22
C GLN A 30 -42.27 14.75 -1.54
N THR A 31 -42.91 14.05 -2.49
CA THR A 31 -43.42 14.69 -3.73
C THR A 31 -44.90 14.45 -4.01
N GLU A 32 -45.74 14.60 -2.99
CA GLU A 32 -47.17 14.92 -3.11
C GLU A 32 -47.41 15.83 -1.91
N ILE A 33 -47.73 17.13 -2.02
CA ILE A 33 -49.02 17.69 -2.42
C ILE A 33 -48.78 19.17 -2.80
N THR A 34 -48.98 19.56 -4.07
CA THR A 34 -49.72 20.79 -4.48
C THR A 34 -49.89 20.84 -6.00
N ASN A 35 -51.06 20.42 -6.50
CA ASN A 35 -51.65 20.96 -7.74
C ASN A 35 -52.32 22.31 -7.34
N ILE A 36 -52.44 23.36 -8.15
CA ILE A 36 -52.93 23.48 -9.53
C ILE A 36 -52.47 24.85 -10.07
N GLU A 37 -51.85 24.95 -11.26
CA GLU A 37 -52.25 25.87 -12.36
C GLU A 37 -51.45 25.60 -13.65
N GLN A 38 -51.99 26.04 -14.78
CA GLN A 38 -51.92 25.43 -16.11
C GLN A 38 -50.63 25.61 -16.95
N ALA A 39 -50.36 24.56 -17.74
CA ALA A 39 -49.91 24.54 -19.15
C ALA A 39 -48.56 25.15 -19.56
N GLN A 40 -47.57 24.27 -19.84
CA GLN A 40 -46.98 24.00 -21.17
C GLN A 40 -46.11 22.72 -21.09
N PRO A 41 -46.09 21.82 -22.10
CA PRO A 41 -45.18 20.69 -22.12
C PRO A 41 -43.81 21.19 -22.60
N ILE A 42 -42.97 21.66 -21.69
CA ILE A 42 -41.53 21.72 -21.97
C ILE A 42 -41.05 20.29 -21.80
N ASP A 43 -40.61 19.66 -22.90
CA ASP A 43 -39.79 18.45 -22.89
C ASP A 43 -38.59 18.70 -21.96
N LYS A 44 -38.76 18.39 -20.68
CA LYS A 44 -37.65 18.28 -19.75
C LYS A 44 -36.95 17.00 -20.10
N ALA A 45 -35.98 17.09 -21.01
CA ALA A 45 -34.91 16.12 -21.07
C ALA A 45 -34.44 15.91 -19.62
N VAL A 46 -34.68 14.71 -19.09
CA VAL A 46 -34.13 14.30 -17.80
C VAL A 46 -32.63 14.53 -17.94
N PRO A 47 -32.01 15.43 -17.16
CA PRO A 47 -30.57 15.61 -17.27
C PRO A 47 -29.97 14.25 -16.93
N GLU A 48 -29.32 13.61 -17.91
CA GLU A 48 -28.52 12.42 -17.67
C GLU A 48 -27.60 12.76 -16.51
N LYS A 49 -27.84 12.10 -15.38
CA LYS A 49 -27.11 12.32 -14.15
C LYS A 49 -25.67 11.91 -14.43
N GLY A 50 -24.82 12.89 -14.77
CA GLY A 50 -23.42 12.67 -15.09
C GLY A 50 -22.75 11.85 -13.99
N PHE A 51 -21.94 10.88 -14.38
CA PHE A 51 -21.26 10.00 -13.44
C PHE A 51 -20.29 10.81 -12.58
N ASP A 52 -20.49 10.79 -11.26
CA ASP A 52 -19.60 11.47 -10.30
C ASP A 52 -18.32 10.64 -10.10
N TRP A 53 -17.34 10.92 -10.96
CA TRP A 53 -16.02 10.31 -10.90
C TRP A 53 -15.30 10.57 -9.59
N MET A 54 -15.56 11.69 -8.92
CA MET A 54 -14.89 12.03 -7.66
C MET A 54 -15.40 11.14 -6.53
N GLN A 55 -16.72 11.03 -6.39
CA GLN A 55 -17.31 10.11 -5.41
C GLN A 55 -16.86 8.66 -5.68
N PHE A 56 -16.80 8.25 -6.95
CA PHE A 56 -16.31 6.93 -7.32
C PHE A 56 -14.85 6.70 -6.92
N ILE A 57 -13.95 7.66 -7.19
CA ILE A 57 -12.53 7.57 -6.80
C ILE A 57 -12.41 7.48 -5.27
N PHE A 58 -13.13 8.33 -4.52
CA PHE A 58 -13.09 8.31 -3.07
C PHE A 58 -13.63 6.98 -2.52
N ALA A 59 -14.89 6.65 -2.78
CA ALA A 59 -15.51 5.44 -2.24
C ALA A 59 -14.80 4.18 -2.72
N GLY A 60 -14.48 4.10 -4.02
CA GLY A 60 -13.77 2.98 -4.62
C GLY A 60 -12.36 2.79 -4.05
N SER A 61 -11.62 3.88 -3.80
CA SER A 61 -10.28 3.78 -3.21
C SER A 61 -10.30 3.33 -1.76
N TYR A 62 -11.28 3.74 -0.95
CA TYR A 62 -11.41 3.22 0.40
C TYR A 62 -11.86 1.76 0.39
N LEU A 63 -12.83 1.39 -0.44
CA LEU A 63 -13.28 0.00 -0.52
C LEU A 63 -12.15 -0.94 -0.95
N LEU A 64 -11.48 -0.63 -2.06
CA LEU A 64 -10.37 -1.43 -2.56
C LEU A 64 -9.16 -1.39 -1.61
N GLY A 65 -8.77 -0.19 -1.17
CA GLY A 65 -7.60 0.01 -0.31
C GLY A 65 -7.75 -0.67 1.04
N VAL A 66 -8.84 -0.40 1.76
CA VAL A 66 -9.05 -0.86 3.14
C VAL A 66 -9.47 -2.32 3.22
N PHE A 67 -10.37 -2.79 2.35
CA PHE A 67 -10.91 -4.15 2.51
C PHE A 67 -10.18 -5.20 1.70
N VAL A 68 -9.50 -4.83 0.61
CA VAL A 68 -8.80 -5.80 -0.26
C VAL A 68 -7.29 -5.70 -0.09
N LEU A 69 -6.73 -4.50 -0.29
CA LEU A 69 -5.28 -4.34 -0.36
C LEU A 69 -4.61 -4.26 1.01
N PHE A 70 -5.25 -3.62 2.00
CA PHE A 70 -4.70 -3.50 3.35
C PHE A 70 -4.44 -4.86 4.01
N PRO A 71 -5.37 -5.84 4.01
CA PRO A 71 -5.08 -7.18 4.50
C PRO A 71 -3.88 -7.84 3.80
N LEU A 72 -3.74 -7.65 2.48
CA LEU A 72 -2.62 -8.19 1.72
C LEU A 72 -1.28 -7.54 2.11
N VAL A 73 -1.26 -6.23 2.34
CA VAL A 73 -0.08 -5.50 2.82
C VAL A 73 0.31 -5.97 4.22
N VAL A 74 -0.66 -6.06 5.13
CA VAL A 74 -0.43 -6.54 6.50
C VAL A 74 0.11 -7.97 6.47
N TYR A 75 -0.52 -8.85 5.69
CA TYR A 75 -0.08 -10.23 5.54
C TYR A 75 1.34 -10.32 4.99
N THR A 76 1.67 -9.56 3.94
CA THR A 76 3.01 -9.55 3.34
C THR A 76 4.07 -9.08 4.35
N ASN A 77 3.82 -7.96 5.05
CA ASN A 77 4.74 -7.44 6.07
C ASN A 77 4.95 -8.43 7.23
N TYR A 78 3.90 -9.15 7.62
CA TYR A 78 3.98 -10.18 8.65
C TYR A 78 4.79 -11.39 8.16
N GLN A 79 4.50 -11.90 6.96
CA GLN A 79 5.17 -13.08 6.40
C GLN A 79 6.65 -12.87 6.08
N GLU A 80 7.04 -11.65 5.70
CA GLU A 80 8.46 -11.30 5.48
C GLU A 80 9.29 -11.44 6.76
N LYS A 81 8.70 -11.22 7.94
CA LYS A 81 9.39 -11.35 9.25
C LYS A 81 9.43 -12.77 9.81
N MET A 82 8.67 -13.70 9.24
CA MET A 82 8.41 -15.03 9.80
C MET A 82 9.19 -16.15 9.09
N LEU A 83 10.29 -15.83 8.41
CA LEU A 83 11.28 -16.85 8.04
C LEU A 83 11.98 -17.32 9.32
N GLY A 84 12.13 -18.62 9.52
CA GLY A 84 12.86 -19.14 10.68
C GLY A 84 12.14 -19.05 12.03
N ASP A 85 10.87 -18.63 12.10
CA ASP A 85 10.06 -18.87 13.31
C ASP A 85 9.74 -20.37 13.35
N VAL A 86 10.67 -21.14 13.93
CA VAL A 86 10.56 -22.57 14.22
C VAL A 86 9.59 -22.73 15.38
N ASN A 87 8.36 -22.31 15.18
CA ASN A 87 7.30 -22.67 16.12
C ASN A 87 7.05 -24.17 15.91
N PRO A 88 7.41 -25.03 16.89
CA PRO A 88 7.38 -26.48 16.71
C PRO A 88 5.99 -26.99 16.32
N ASP A 89 4.92 -26.31 16.76
CA ASP A 89 3.52 -26.64 16.43
C ASP A 89 3.17 -26.41 14.95
N LYS A 90 4.02 -25.70 14.20
CA LYS A 90 3.82 -25.38 12.77
C LYS A 90 4.81 -26.08 11.86
N VAL A 91 5.82 -26.75 12.41
CA VAL A 91 6.74 -27.58 11.63
C VAL A 91 6.03 -28.90 11.33
N LYS A 92 5.91 -29.23 10.06
CA LYS A 92 5.28 -30.47 9.59
C LYS A 92 6.27 -31.16 8.69
N ILE A 93 7.24 -31.81 9.34
CA ILE A 93 8.28 -32.59 8.70
C ILE A 93 7.61 -33.66 7.83
N LEU A 94 8.10 -33.86 6.62
CA LEU A 94 7.68 -34.96 5.77
C LEU A 94 8.27 -36.26 6.33
N GLU A 95 7.48 -37.01 7.08
CA GLU A 95 7.89 -38.26 7.75
C GLU A 95 8.22 -39.39 6.77
N ASN A 96 7.77 -39.26 5.53
CA ASN A 96 7.91 -40.22 4.44
C ASN A 96 9.21 -40.04 3.62
N LEU A 97 10.12 -39.16 4.04
CA LEU A 97 11.44 -38.96 3.40
C LEU A 97 12.56 -39.36 4.36
N SER A 98 13.58 -40.06 3.83
CA SER A 98 14.80 -40.33 4.59
C SER A 98 15.57 -39.03 4.88
N GLU A 99 16.46 -39.06 5.86
CA GLU A 99 17.31 -37.91 6.19
C GLU A 99 18.15 -37.45 5.00
N GLU A 100 18.79 -38.40 4.32
CA GLU A 100 19.56 -38.15 3.10
C GLU A 100 18.72 -37.51 2.00
N GLU A 101 17.50 -38.00 1.77
CA GLU A 101 16.59 -37.44 0.76
C GLU A 101 16.13 -36.02 1.11
N ARG A 102 15.92 -35.72 2.40
CA ARG A 102 15.58 -34.36 2.85
C ARG A 102 16.75 -33.40 2.65
N ASN A 103 17.98 -33.85 2.91
CA ASN A 103 19.20 -33.08 2.70
C ASN A 103 19.42 -32.82 1.20
N ASN A 104 19.35 -33.86 0.35
CA ASN A 104 19.51 -33.72 -1.11
C ASN A 104 18.47 -32.76 -1.72
N ARG A 105 17.20 -32.85 -1.29
CA ARG A 105 16.15 -31.92 -1.74
C ARG A 105 16.39 -30.49 -1.25
N ALA A 106 16.90 -30.32 -0.04
CA ALA A 106 17.21 -29.00 0.51
C ALA A 106 18.36 -28.36 -0.29
N GLU A 107 19.42 -29.11 -0.54
CA GLU A 107 20.55 -28.69 -1.37
C GLU A 107 20.09 -28.29 -2.78
N HIS A 108 19.28 -29.11 -3.44
CA HIS A 108 18.75 -28.79 -4.78
C HIS A 108 17.95 -27.48 -4.80
N ILE A 109 17.13 -27.23 -3.76
CA ILE A 109 16.42 -25.95 -3.62
C ILE A 109 17.40 -24.78 -3.45
N LEU A 110 18.45 -24.94 -2.63
CA LEU A 110 19.45 -23.90 -2.38
C LEU A 110 20.23 -23.55 -3.65
N VAL A 111 20.69 -24.54 -4.41
CA VAL A 111 21.35 -24.33 -5.72
C VAL A 111 20.42 -23.57 -6.66
N THR A 112 19.15 -23.97 -6.75
CA THR A 112 18.16 -23.28 -7.60
C THR A 112 17.88 -21.85 -7.13
N ILE A 113 17.99 -21.57 -5.83
CA ILE A 113 17.89 -20.20 -5.30
C ILE A 113 19.09 -19.40 -5.78
N GLU A 114 20.30 -19.91 -5.62
CA GLU A 114 21.55 -19.27 -5.99
C GLU A 114 21.58 -18.87 -7.47
N GLU A 115 21.24 -19.79 -8.37
CA GLU A 115 21.17 -19.55 -9.82
C GLU A 115 20.22 -18.41 -10.21
N LYS A 116 19.20 -18.13 -9.39
CA LYS A 116 18.23 -17.06 -9.65
C LYS A 116 18.65 -15.72 -9.09
N LEU A 117 19.58 -15.69 -8.13
CA LEU A 117 20.03 -14.46 -7.51
C LEU A 117 20.98 -13.69 -8.43
N THR A 118 21.26 -12.45 -8.07
CA THR A 118 22.18 -11.62 -8.82
C THR A 118 23.54 -11.67 -8.13
N ALA A 119 24.55 -12.15 -8.85
CA ALA A 119 25.93 -12.06 -8.42
C ALA A 119 26.42 -10.60 -8.50
N PHE A 120 27.22 -10.19 -7.53
CA PHE A 120 27.93 -8.93 -7.50
C PHE A 120 29.27 -9.11 -6.77
N THR A 121 30.24 -8.27 -7.08
CA THR A 121 31.51 -8.25 -6.35
C THR A 121 31.40 -7.21 -5.25
N ASP A 122 31.74 -7.58 -4.02
CA ASP A 122 31.79 -6.64 -2.91
C ASP A 122 33.03 -5.72 -2.97
N ASP A 123 33.13 -4.79 -2.03
CA ASP A 123 34.23 -3.82 -1.98
C ASP A 123 35.59 -4.49 -1.71
N ASP A 124 35.60 -5.71 -1.17
CA ASP A 124 36.79 -6.50 -0.84
C ASP A 124 37.18 -7.47 -1.99
N GLY A 125 36.40 -7.51 -3.07
CA GLY A 125 36.67 -8.33 -4.26
C GLY A 125 36.06 -9.74 -4.22
N TYR A 126 35.23 -10.07 -3.24
CA TYR A 126 34.56 -11.36 -3.15
C TYR A 126 33.29 -11.41 -3.98
N GLU A 127 33.05 -12.54 -4.65
CA GLU A 127 31.79 -12.80 -5.34
C GLU A 127 30.70 -13.11 -4.31
N MET A 128 29.68 -12.26 -4.28
CA MET A 128 28.55 -12.34 -3.37
C MET A 128 27.25 -12.41 -4.18
N ILE A 129 26.20 -12.94 -3.57
CA ILE A 129 24.86 -13.00 -4.19
C ILE A 129 23.87 -12.10 -3.45
N THR A 130 22.95 -11.50 -4.20
CA THR A 130 21.95 -10.60 -3.63
C THR A 130 20.61 -10.65 -4.35
N ILE A 131 19.60 -10.09 -3.69
CA ILE A 131 18.27 -9.86 -4.24
C ILE A 131 18.23 -8.45 -4.85
N THR A 132 17.86 -8.38 -6.13
CA THR A 132 17.61 -7.14 -6.88
C THR A 132 16.16 -7.01 -7.35
N LYS A 133 15.38 -8.10 -7.30
CA LYS A 133 14.00 -8.17 -7.82
C LYS A 133 13.04 -8.83 -6.82
N GLY A 134 11.79 -8.39 -6.83
CA GLY A 134 10.73 -8.98 -5.99
C GLY A 134 10.43 -10.45 -6.32
N SER A 135 10.65 -10.89 -7.56
CA SER A 135 10.54 -12.30 -7.94
C SER A 135 11.59 -13.18 -7.26
N GLN A 136 12.83 -12.70 -7.11
CA GLN A 136 13.91 -13.39 -6.41
C GLN A 136 13.59 -13.51 -4.92
N ALA A 137 13.17 -12.40 -4.29
CA ALA A 137 12.73 -12.40 -2.89
C ALA A 137 11.63 -13.44 -2.66
N ARG A 138 10.58 -13.46 -3.47
CA ARG A 138 9.49 -14.44 -3.33
C ARG A 138 9.98 -15.87 -3.51
N PHE A 139 10.83 -16.13 -4.51
CA PHE A 139 11.35 -17.47 -4.76
C PHE A 139 12.16 -17.98 -3.57
N MET A 140 13.12 -17.18 -3.10
CA MET A 140 13.94 -17.48 -1.93
C MET A 140 13.07 -17.67 -0.68
N ARG A 141 12.08 -16.78 -0.44
CA ARG A 141 11.14 -16.92 0.69
C ARG A 141 10.46 -18.28 0.69
N HIS A 142 9.93 -18.70 -0.46
CA HIS A 142 9.21 -19.96 -0.56
C HIS A 142 10.14 -21.17 -0.38
N GLY A 143 11.33 -21.14 -0.99
CA GLY A 143 12.33 -22.20 -0.84
C GLY A 143 12.80 -22.36 0.60
N LEU A 144 13.24 -21.27 1.24
CA LEU A 144 13.67 -21.30 2.64
C LEU A 144 12.52 -21.70 3.59
N ASN A 145 11.28 -21.27 3.31
CA ASN A 145 10.10 -21.71 4.09
C ASN A 145 9.87 -23.21 3.97
N TYR A 146 10.02 -23.75 2.76
CA TYR A 146 9.84 -25.18 2.50
C TYR A 146 10.92 -25.99 3.21
N ILE A 147 12.19 -25.60 3.05
CA ILE A 147 13.31 -26.23 3.73
C ILE A 147 13.07 -26.23 5.25
N ASN A 148 12.81 -25.07 5.85
CA ASN A 148 12.69 -24.94 7.31
C ASN A 148 11.46 -25.60 7.92
N LYS A 149 10.37 -25.80 7.16
CA LYS A 149 9.11 -26.37 7.69
C LYS A 149 8.85 -27.81 7.31
N ARG A 150 9.43 -28.28 6.20
CA ARG A 150 9.10 -29.57 5.58
C ARG A 150 10.29 -30.52 5.53
N LEU A 151 11.47 -29.99 5.20
CA LEU A 151 12.68 -30.81 5.05
C LEU A 151 13.47 -30.89 6.35
N CYS A 152 13.66 -29.75 7.04
CA CYS A 152 14.42 -29.64 8.28
C CYS A 152 15.76 -30.41 8.20
N PRO A 153 16.67 -29.99 7.29
CA PRO A 153 17.91 -30.71 7.04
C PRO A 153 18.78 -30.75 8.30
N THR A 154 19.54 -31.82 8.44
CA THR A 154 20.44 -32.09 9.58
C THR A 154 21.90 -31.88 9.22
N ASP A 155 22.23 -31.85 7.93
CA ASP A 155 23.58 -31.59 7.45
C ASP A 155 24.03 -30.16 7.84
N PRO A 156 25.15 -30.01 8.57
CA PRO A 156 25.68 -28.71 8.98
C PRO A 156 25.94 -27.75 7.82
N ILE A 157 26.43 -28.24 6.68
CA ILE A 157 26.77 -27.40 5.51
C ILE A 157 25.49 -26.80 4.91
N ILE A 158 24.43 -27.62 4.82
CA ILE A 158 23.13 -27.18 4.31
C ILE A 158 22.50 -26.17 5.29
N GLN A 159 22.60 -26.40 6.59
CA GLN A 159 22.09 -25.48 7.61
C GLN A 159 22.77 -24.12 7.56
N GLU A 160 24.10 -24.09 7.43
CA GLU A 160 24.87 -22.85 7.29
C GLU A 160 24.43 -22.06 6.05
N ARG A 161 24.26 -22.76 4.91
CA ARG A 161 23.79 -22.13 3.67
C ARG A 161 22.37 -21.59 3.77
N VAL A 162 21.48 -22.30 4.48
CA VAL A 162 20.12 -21.83 4.77
C VAL A 162 20.15 -20.56 5.63
N GLU A 163 21.03 -20.50 6.62
CA GLU A 163 21.19 -19.33 7.49
C GLU A 163 21.70 -18.13 6.70
N GLU A 164 22.72 -18.32 5.86
CA GLU A 164 23.25 -17.28 4.97
C GLU A 164 22.16 -16.69 4.08
N PHE A 165 21.38 -17.52 3.39
CA PHE A 165 20.28 -17.05 2.54
C PHE A 165 19.15 -16.41 3.34
N THR A 166 18.92 -16.86 4.56
CA THR A 166 17.97 -16.22 5.47
C THR A 166 18.43 -14.81 5.84
N ASN A 167 19.72 -14.62 6.12
CA ASN A 167 20.31 -13.32 6.40
C ASN A 167 20.26 -12.38 5.19
N VAL A 168 20.63 -12.86 4.00
CA VAL A 168 20.49 -12.13 2.73
C VAL A 168 19.03 -11.73 2.50
N TYR A 169 18.09 -12.66 2.71
CA TYR A 169 16.67 -12.35 2.58
C TYR A 169 16.25 -11.21 3.52
N PHE A 170 16.60 -11.30 4.81
CA PHE A 170 16.18 -10.31 5.80
C PHE A 170 16.78 -8.93 5.56
N ASP A 171 18.05 -8.84 5.19
CA ASP A 171 18.66 -7.54 4.85
C ASP A 171 17.96 -6.91 3.64
N ARG A 172 17.79 -7.69 2.56
CA ARG A 172 17.29 -7.15 1.29
C ARG A 172 15.79 -6.88 1.31
N THR A 173 15.01 -7.64 2.06
CA THR A 173 13.55 -7.44 2.19
C THR A 173 13.16 -6.45 3.28
N LYS A 174 14.12 -5.99 4.10
CA LYS A 174 13.88 -4.93 5.09
C LYS A 174 13.24 -3.72 4.42
N ARG A 175 12.03 -3.36 4.88
CA ARG A 175 11.27 -2.25 4.30
C ARG A 175 11.44 -0.96 5.09
N GLN A 176 11.75 0.12 4.37
CA GLN A 176 11.83 1.47 4.91
C GLN A 176 10.67 2.31 4.38
N TYR A 177 10.17 3.23 5.19
CA TYR A 177 9.12 4.14 4.76
C TYR A 177 9.70 5.16 3.77
N THR A 178 9.11 5.23 2.57
CA THR A 178 9.51 6.17 1.51
C THR A 178 8.31 6.98 0.98
N GLY A 179 7.22 7.02 1.74
CA GLY A 179 6.03 7.81 1.39
C GLY A 179 6.22 9.29 1.68
N SER A 180 5.29 10.12 1.20
CA SER A 180 5.24 11.54 1.54
C SER A 180 4.75 11.72 2.98
N ASN A 181 5.60 12.32 3.83
CA ASN A 181 5.22 12.76 5.17
C ASN A 181 4.11 13.83 5.13
N TRP A 182 4.01 14.59 4.05
CA TRP A 182 2.96 15.61 3.89
C TRP A 182 1.59 14.98 3.76
N ILE A 183 1.43 13.94 2.92
CA ILE A 183 0.16 13.21 2.80
C ILE A 183 -0.25 12.63 4.14
N LEU A 184 0.71 12.06 4.89
CA LEU A 184 0.46 11.52 6.23
C LEU A 184 0.03 12.62 7.21
N GLY A 185 0.73 13.76 7.20
CA GLY A 185 0.41 14.91 8.03
C GLY A 185 -0.96 15.51 7.71
N CYS A 186 -1.31 15.65 6.44
CA CYS A 186 -2.64 16.10 6.00
C CYS A 186 -3.75 15.15 6.50
N ALA A 187 -3.57 13.84 6.34
CA ALA A 187 -4.57 12.86 6.77
C ALA A 187 -4.74 12.83 8.30
N ILE A 188 -3.65 12.90 9.06
CA ILE A 188 -3.71 13.04 10.53
C ILE A 188 -4.35 14.38 10.91
N GLY A 189 -4.04 15.46 10.20
CA GLY A 189 -4.63 16.78 10.40
C GLY A 189 -6.15 16.78 10.25
N ILE A 190 -6.69 16.02 9.29
CA ILE A 190 -8.15 15.83 9.14
C ILE A 190 -8.74 15.18 10.39
N LEU A 191 -8.11 14.12 10.92
CA LEU A 191 -8.59 13.48 12.15
C LEU A 191 -8.63 14.44 13.33
N VAL A 192 -7.55 15.21 13.52
CA VAL A 192 -7.44 16.20 14.60
C VAL A 192 -8.51 17.29 14.42
N PHE A 193 -8.65 17.83 13.20
CA PHE A 193 -9.64 18.85 12.90
C PHE A 193 -11.07 18.37 13.15
N MET A 194 -11.43 17.17 12.67
CA MET A 194 -12.76 16.60 12.91
C MET A 194 -13.03 16.40 14.39
N GLY A 195 -12.02 16.03 15.17
CA GLY A 195 -12.14 15.91 16.63
C GLY A 195 -12.34 17.22 17.38
N PHE A 196 -11.76 18.32 16.87
CA PHE A 196 -12.05 19.65 17.42
C PHE A 196 -13.44 20.15 17.05
N MET A 197 -13.94 19.81 15.86
CA MET A 197 -15.26 20.22 15.40
C MET A 197 -16.38 19.48 16.12
N ASP A 198 -16.25 18.15 16.28
CA ASP A 198 -17.23 17.33 16.98
C ASP A 198 -16.59 16.00 17.47
N ILE A 199 -16.62 15.77 18.78
CA ILE A 199 -16.17 14.51 19.38
C ILE A 199 -17.00 13.31 18.86
N GLY A 200 -18.27 13.50 18.54
CA GLY A 200 -19.13 12.47 17.93
C GLY A 200 -18.60 12.00 16.57
N MET A 201 -18.00 12.90 15.79
CA MET A 201 -17.37 12.55 14.52
C MET A 201 -16.12 11.69 14.69
N LEU A 202 -15.39 11.78 15.80
CA LEU A 202 -14.23 10.91 16.07
C LEU A 202 -14.64 9.44 16.26
N LEU A 203 -15.85 9.19 16.75
CA LEU A 203 -16.37 7.84 16.94
C LEU A 203 -17.13 7.31 15.71
N SER A 204 -17.24 8.12 14.66
CA SER A 204 -17.91 7.72 13.44
C SER A 204 -17.17 6.60 12.69
N SER A 205 -17.93 5.80 11.93
CA SER A 205 -17.36 4.79 11.02
C SER A 205 -16.40 5.41 10.01
N PHE A 206 -16.63 6.68 9.61
CA PHE A 206 -15.71 7.42 8.75
C PHE A 206 -14.32 7.53 9.38
N THR A 207 -14.23 7.97 10.65
CA THR A 207 -12.95 8.14 11.35
C THR A 207 -12.20 6.82 11.46
N LEU A 208 -12.89 5.72 11.79
CA LEU A 208 -12.28 4.39 11.84
C LEU A 208 -11.71 3.97 10.48
N ILE A 209 -12.51 4.11 9.42
CA ILE A 209 -12.09 3.79 8.05
C ILE A 209 -10.91 4.68 7.63
N HIS A 210 -10.91 5.94 8.02
CA HIS A 210 -9.84 6.89 7.73
C HIS A 210 -8.53 6.53 8.43
N ILE A 211 -8.58 6.14 9.72
CA ILE A 211 -7.42 5.62 10.46
C ILE A 211 -6.84 4.37 9.78
N ILE A 212 -7.70 3.48 9.30
CA ILE A 212 -7.25 2.30 8.55
C ILE A 212 -6.63 2.74 7.22
N GLY A 213 -7.22 3.72 6.53
CA GLY A 213 -6.66 4.33 5.32
C GLY A 213 -5.27 4.94 5.53
N ILE A 214 -5.06 5.65 6.63
CA ILE A 214 -3.76 6.20 7.04
C ILE A 214 -2.75 5.07 7.29
N THR A 215 -3.16 4.05 8.03
CA THR A 215 -2.30 2.89 8.33
C THR A 215 -1.94 2.13 7.04
N PHE A 216 -2.92 1.96 6.15
CA PHE A 216 -2.73 1.36 4.84
C PHE A 216 -1.75 2.17 3.99
N TYR A 217 -1.92 3.48 3.90
CA TYR A 217 -0.97 4.36 3.22
C TYR A 217 0.44 4.22 3.81
N TYR A 218 0.57 4.26 5.13
CA TYR A 218 1.87 4.12 5.78
C TYR A 218 2.55 2.79 5.43
N LEU A 219 1.85 1.66 5.56
CA LEU A 219 2.41 0.34 5.28
C LEU A 219 2.68 0.12 3.78
N SER A 220 1.76 0.53 2.92
CA SER A 220 1.92 0.44 1.46
C SER A 220 3.05 1.32 0.94
N SER A 221 3.41 2.38 1.65
CA SER A 221 4.55 3.27 1.36
C SER A 221 5.91 2.70 1.80
N ARG A 222 5.94 1.52 2.44
CA ARG A 222 7.20 0.88 2.83
C ARG A 222 7.79 0.09 1.68
N THR A 223 8.98 0.50 1.24
CA THR A 223 9.71 -0.06 0.12
C THR A 223 10.84 -0.95 0.62
N ALA A 224 10.99 -2.15 0.05
CA ALA A 224 12.13 -3.03 0.34
C ALA A 224 13.45 -2.43 -0.15
N LYS A 225 14.56 -2.69 0.55
CA LYS A 225 15.90 -2.14 0.26
C LYS A 225 16.30 -2.30 -1.21
N TYR A 226 16.14 -3.50 -1.79
CA TYR A 226 16.48 -3.73 -3.21
C TYR A 226 15.67 -2.87 -4.19
N ALA A 227 14.40 -2.59 -3.88
CA ALA A 227 13.55 -1.77 -4.74
C ALA A 227 13.88 -0.27 -4.60
N LEU A 228 14.31 0.14 -3.40
CA LEU A 228 14.76 1.50 -3.12
C LEU A 228 16.06 1.81 -3.88
N GLU A 229 17.06 0.93 -3.80
CA GLU A 229 18.35 1.08 -4.50
C GLU A 229 18.14 1.18 -6.01
N LYS A 230 17.34 0.28 -6.59
CA LYS A 230 16.98 0.32 -8.02
C LYS A 230 16.34 1.66 -8.43
N ARG A 231 15.50 2.24 -7.57
CA ARG A 231 14.90 3.56 -7.81
C ARG A 231 15.94 4.66 -7.73
N LEU A 232 16.83 4.63 -6.73
CA LEU A 232 17.90 5.62 -6.60
C LEU A 232 18.82 5.62 -7.82
N GLU A 233 19.16 4.45 -8.38
CA GLU A 233 19.89 4.35 -9.64
C GLU A 233 19.11 4.99 -10.81
N THR A 234 17.81 4.74 -10.87
CA THR A 234 16.91 5.33 -11.88
C THR A 234 16.74 6.85 -11.69
N PHE A 235 16.79 7.35 -10.46
CA PHE A 235 16.66 8.78 -10.14
C PHE A 235 17.97 9.53 -10.34
N LYS A 236 19.13 8.92 -10.05
CA LYS A 236 20.44 9.47 -10.42
C LYS A 236 20.55 9.73 -11.92
N THR A 237 19.85 8.93 -12.74
CA THR A 237 19.83 9.04 -14.20
C THR A 237 18.74 9.97 -14.75
N LYS A 238 17.74 10.38 -13.97
CA LYS A 238 16.61 11.21 -14.44
C LYS A 238 16.45 12.47 -13.60
N LYS A 239 16.80 13.63 -14.18
CA LYS A 239 16.52 14.97 -13.60
C LYS A 239 15.01 15.15 -13.41
N LEU A 240 14.54 15.09 -12.16
CA LEU A 240 13.14 15.33 -11.78
C LEU A 240 12.78 16.81 -11.91
N GLY A 241 12.41 17.25 -13.11
CA GLY A 241 12.17 18.66 -13.44
C GLY A 241 10.81 19.26 -13.08
N PHE A 242 9.80 18.46 -12.69
CA PHE A 242 8.43 18.96 -12.44
C PHE A 242 7.95 18.75 -11.00
N ILE A 243 8.12 17.54 -10.47
CA ILE A 243 7.70 17.19 -9.09
C ILE A 243 8.51 17.98 -8.04
N GLY A 244 9.80 18.25 -8.31
CA GLY A 244 10.61 19.12 -7.48
C GLY A 244 10.11 20.57 -7.46
N GLY A 245 9.53 21.05 -8.57
CA GLY A 245 8.94 22.38 -8.67
C GLY A 245 7.62 22.51 -7.91
N VAL A 246 6.77 21.48 -7.95
CA VAL A 246 5.52 21.45 -7.17
C VAL A 246 5.81 21.38 -5.67
N MET A 247 6.82 20.61 -5.26
CA MET A 247 7.24 20.58 -3.86
C MET A 247 7.86 21.93 -3.44
N ALA A 248 8.75 22.53 -4.24
CA ALA A 248 9.30 23.85 -3.94
C ALA A 248 8.21 24.94 -3.83
N ALA A 249 7.16 24.90 -4.66
CA ALA A 249 6.02 25.80 -4.58
C ALA A 249 5.16 25.58 -3.33
N LEU A 250 5.05 24.36 -2.81
CA LEU A 250 4.30 24.09 -1.58
C LEU A 250 5.06 24.50 -0.30
N PHE A 251 6.39 24.65 -0.36
CA PHE A 251 7.24 24.88 0.82
C PHE A 251 7.99 26.22 0.85
N ALA A 252 8.05 26.96 -0.25
CA ALA A 252 8.50 28.35 -0.23
C ALA A 252 7.34 29.21 0.29
N GLY A 253 7.42 29.69 1.52
CA GLY A 253 6.48 30.69 2.04
C GLY A 253 6.44 31.88 1.10
N PHE A 254 5.38 32.00 0.30
CA PHE A 254 5.22 33.10 -0.62
C PHE A 254 4.85 34.36 0.19
N SER A 255 5.76 35.31 0.29
CA SER A 255 5.36 36.68 0.63
C SER A 255 4.82 37.32 -0.64
N ILE A 256 3.50 37.36 -0.79
CA ILE A 256 2.88 38.17 -1.84
C ILE A 256 3.04 39.61 -1.39
N LYS A 257 3.77 40.41 -2.17
CA LYS A 257 3.86 41.86 -1.97
C LYS A 257 3.04 42.52 -3.05
N GLU A 258 2.05 43.31 -2.67
CA GLU A 258 1.15 43.97 -3.61
C GLU A 258 1.45 45.46 -3.64
N TYR A 259 1.41 46.03 -4.84
CA TYR A 259 1.66 47.44 -5.07
C TYR A 259 0.52 48.00 -5.89
N VAL A 260 0.02 49.17 -5.50
CA VAL A 260 -1.04 49.89 -6.20
C VAL A 260 -0.58 51.30 -6.54
N SER A 261 -1.02 51.81 -7.69
CA SER A 261 -0.84 53.20 -8.11
C SER A 261 -2.20 53.87 -8.18
N VAL A 262 -2.42 54.86 -7.32
CA VAL A 262 -3.65 55.67 -7.33
C VAL A 262 -3.41 56.87 -8.24
N ASN A 263 -4.26 57.05 -9.26
CA ASN A 263 -4.23 58.17 -10.21
C ASN A 263 -2.88 58.40 -10.90
N GLY A 264 -2.17 57.32 -11.27
CA GLY A 264 -0.87 57.41 -11.96
C GLY A 264 0.29 57.88 -11.08
N GLY A 265 0.10 57.94 -9.76
CA GLY A 265 1.15 58.25 -8.79
C GLY A 265 2.17 57.12 -8.59
N PRO A 266 3.22 57.36 -7.80
CA PRO A 266 4.23 56.35 -7.51
C PRO A 266 3.61 55.12 -6.82
N TRP A 267 4.07 53.93 -7.23
CA TRP A 267 3.63 52.65 -6.65
C TRP A 267 3.87 52.63 -5.15
N LYS A 268 2.79 52.43 -4.38
CA LYS A 268 2.86 52.25 -2.93
C LYS A 268 2.48 50.81 -2.59
N ARG A 269 3.13 50.27 -1.57
CA ARG A 269 2.85 48.94 -1.06
C ARG A 269 1.46 48.91 -0.42
N ASP A 270 0.66 47.93 -0.80
CA ASP A 270 -0.71 47.75 -0.33
C ASP A 270 -0.77 46.64 0.72
N HIS A 271 -0.64 47.02 1.98
CA HIS A 271 -0.62 46.07 3.09
C HIS A 271 -1.98 45.38 3.36
N GLU A 272 -3.10 46.01 2.96
CA GLU A 272 -4.43 45.46 3.18
C GLU A 272 -4.75 44.36 2.16
N SER A 273 -4.41 44.60 0.88
CA SER A 273 -4.51 43.58 -0.16
C SER A 273 -3.52 42.44 0.06
N GLU A 274 -2.31 42.71 0.58
CA GLU A 274 -1.36 41.68 1.03
C GLU A 274 -1.93 40.78 2.14
N GLY A 275 -2.62 41.36 3.13
CA GLY A 275 -3.27 40.61 4.20
C GLY A 275 -4.40 39.72 3.67
N THR A 276 -5.19 40.26 2.75
CA THR A 276 -6.30 39.54 2.13
C THR A 276 -5.79 38.40 1.23
N SER A 277 -4.77 38.64 0.41
CA SER A 277 -4.20 37.60 -0.46
C SER A 277 -3.45 36.52 0.32
N ALA A 278 -2.81 36.87 1.44
CA ALA A 278 -2.25 35.88 2.37
C ALA A 278 -3.33 34.98 3.01
N LEU A 279 -4.47 35.54 3.44
CA LEU A 279 -5.58 34.76 4.00
C LEU A 279 -6.23 33.86 2.95
N VAL A 280 -6.44 34.35 1.73
CA VAL A 280 -6.92 33.54 0.59
C VAL A 280 -5.95 32.41 0.29
N LEU A 281 -4.64 32.69 0.27
CA LEU A 281 -3.62 31.66 0.06
C LEU A 281 -3.64 30.60 1.16
N ILE A 282 -3.74 31.00 2.43
CA ILE A 282 -3.86 30.07 3.57
C ILE A 282 -5.11 29.20 3.39
N LEU A 283 -6.26 29.79 3.05
CA LEU A 283 -7.50 29.05 2.79
C LEU A 283 -7.30 28.02 1.67
N VAL A 284 -6.68 28.41 0.56
CA VAL A 284 -6.38 27.50 -0.56
C VAL A 284 -5.45 26.37 -0.12
N ILE A 285 -4.39 26.65 0.63
CA ILE A 285 -3.47 25.63 1.17
C ILE A 285 -4.22 24.66 2.07
N VAL A 286 -5.09 25.17 2.96
CA VAL A 286 -5.92 24.35 3.83
C VAL A 286 -6.85 23.46 3.00
N MET A 287 -7.56 24.01 2.01
CA MET A 287 -8.43 23.22 1.12
C MET A 287 -7.66 22.12 0.37
N VAL A 288 -6.46 22.42 -0.14
CA VAL A 288 -5.59 21.44 -0.79
C VAL A 288 -5.14 20.38 0.21
N ALA A 289 -4.77 20.75 1.44
CA ALA A 289 -4.38 19.81 2.48
C ALA A 289 -5.53 18.87 2.85
N PHE A 290 -6.75 19.38 3.01
CA PHE A 290 -7.94 18.54 3.20
C PHE A 290 -8.14 17.58 2.04
N PHE A 291 -8.12 18.09 0.81
CA PHE A 291 -8.28 17.25 -0.38
C PHE A 291 -7.25 16.12 -0.45
N VAL A 292 -5.97 16.44 -0.23
CA VAL A 292 -4.88 15.46 -0.22
C VAL A 292 -5.03 14.45 0.92
N GLY A 293 -5.42 14.90 2.12
CA GLY A 293 -5.62 14.02 3.26
C GLY A 293 -6.78 13.04 3.03
N PHE A 294 -7.91 13.48 2.45
CA PHE A 294 -9.02 12.57 2.12
C PHE A 294 -8.61 11.49 1.11
N LEU A 295 -7.68 11.80 0.20
CA LEU A 295 -7.12 10.86 -0.79
C LEU A 295 -6.06 9.90 -0.23
N VAL A 296 -5.82 9.85 1.09
CA VAL A 296 -4.79 8.98 1.69
C VAL A 296 -4.92 7.50 1.28
N ALA A 297 -6.14 6.96 1.22
CA ALA A 297 -6.38 5.59 0.78
C ALA A 297 -6.03 5.39 -0.71
N PHE A 298 -6.37 6.35 -1.57
CA PHE A 298 -6.01 6.35 -2.99
C PHE A 298 -4.50 6.37 -3.19
N PHE A 299 -3.78 7.23 -2.46
CA PHE A 299 -2.31 7.22 -2.49
C PHE A 299 -1.74 5.91 -1.94
N GLY A 300 -2.42 5.29 -0.97
CA GLY A 300 -2.08 3.95 -0.49
C GLY A 300 -2.17 2.88 -1.58
N ILE A 301 -3.19 2.94 -2.45
CA ILE A 301 -3.32 2.04 -3.61
C ILE A 301 -2.16 2.25 -4.58
N ILE A 302 -1.84 3.50 -4.92
CA ILE A 302 -0.72 3.81 -5.81
C ILE A 302 0.59 3.24 -5.23
N ASN A 303 0.84 3.49 -3.95
CA ASN A 303 2.04 2.98 -3.27
C ASN A 303 2.04 1.45 -3.16
N PHE A 304 0.88 0.82 -2.99
CA PHE A 304 0.75 -0.63 -3.06
C PHE A 304 1.20 -1.17 -4.43
N VAL A 305 0.69 -0.61 -5.52
CA VAL A 305 1.06 -1.04 -6.88
C VAL A 305 2.56 -0.86 -7.10
N ILE A 306 3.14 0.24 -6.65
CA ILE A 306 4.55 0.55 -6.84
C ILE A 306 5.48 -0.31 -5.96
N ASN A 307 5.08 -0.63 -4.72
CA ASN A 307 5.94 -1.27 -3.72
C ASN A 307 5.68 -2.76 -3.49
N TYR A 308 4.49 -3.26 -3.85
CA TYR A 308 4.04 -4.62 -3.53
C TYR A 308 3.61 -5.45 -4.75
N SER A 309 3.25 -4.85 -5.90
CA SER A 309 2.70 -5.60 -7.06
C SER A 309 3.55 -6.81 -7.51
N VAL A 310 4.87 -6.72 -7.39
CA VAL A 310 5.82 -7.77 -7.81
C VAL A 310 6.45 -8.54 -6.66
N SER A 311 6.21 -8.12 -5.42
CA SER A 311 6.83 -8.67 -4.20
C SER A 311 5.83 -9.23 -3.19
N PHE A 312 4.52 -9.09 -3.44
CA PHE A 312 3.50 -9.60 -2.52
C PHE A 312 3.59 -11.11 -2.34
N ILE A 313 3.38 -11.54 -1.10
CA ILE A 313 3.33 -12.95 -0.73
C ILE A 313 1.87 -13.36 -0.76
N SER A 314 1.50 -14.24 -1.69
CA SER A 314 0.13 -14.73 -1.79
C SER A 314 -0.20 -15.65 -0.61
N PRO A 315 -1.31 -15.44 0.11
CA PRO A 315 -1.77 -16.38 1.13
C PRO A 315 -2.22 -17.72 0.54
N LEU A 316 -2.46 -17.80 -0.78
CA LEU A 316 -2.95 -18.99 -1.46
C LEU A 316 -1.84 -19.95 -1.94
N ASN A 317 -0.58 -19.52 -1.86
CA ASN A 317 0.56 -20.32 -2.30
C ASN A 317 1.14 -21.07 -1.10
N THR A 318 0.66 -22.29 -0.87
CA THR A 318 1.21 -23.17 0.16
C THR A 318 2.62 -23.65 -0.25
N PRO A 319 3.50 -23.99 0.72
CA PRO A 319 4.83 -24.50 0.42
C PRO A 319 4.81 -25.73 -0.51
N GLU A 320 3.81 -26.61 -0.35
CA GLU A 320 3.66 -27.85 -1.12
C GLU A 320 3.29 -27.54 -2.56
N LYS A 321 2.30 -26.65 -2.77
CA LYS A 321 1.90 -26.23 -4.11
C LYS A 321 3.05 -25.55 -4.85
N TRP A 322 3.85 -24.75 -4.14
CA TRP A 322 5.04 -24.13 -4.71
C TRP A 322 6.08 -25.17 -5.12
N TYR A 323 6.41 -26.13 -4.24
CA TYR A 323 7.39 -27.17 -4.52
C TYR A 323 6.96 -28.03 -5.71
N ALA A 324 5.72 -28.53 -5.71
CA ALA A 324 5.17 -29.32 -6.81
C ALA A 324 5.24 -28.59 -8.17
N THR A 325 4.94 -27.28 -8.17
CA THR A 325 4.97 -26.46 -9.38
C THR A 325 6.39 -26.22 -9.90
N LYS A 326 7.39 -26.19 -9.02
CA LYS A 326 8.77 -25.79 -9.37
C LYS A 326 9.73 -26.95 -9.53
N PHE A 327 9.50 -28.07 -8.86
CA PHE A 327 10.44 -29.18 -8.79
C PHE A 327 9.83 -30.50 -9.27
N GLU A 328 8.58 -30.82 -8.92
CA GLU A 328 7.98 -32.10 -9.33
C GLU A 328 7.55 -32.11 -10.81
N LYS A 329 6.93 -31.04 -11.31
CA LYS A 329 6.56 -30.93 -12.73
C LYS A 329 7.75 -30.89 -13.69
N GLN A 330 8.94 -30.51 -13.22
CA GLN A 330 10.14 -30.54 -14.04
C GLN A 330 10.68 -31.97 -14.21
N ALA A 331 10.49 -32.84 -13.21
CA ALA A 331 10.89 -34.24 -13.29
C ALA A 331 10.08 -35.04 -14.32
N GLU A 332 8.75 -34.82 -14.41
CA GLU A 332 7.89 -35.52 -15.38
C GLU A 332 8.17 -35.12 -16.84
N VAL A 333 8.56 -33.87 -17.10
CA VAL A 333 8.88 -33.39 -18.45
C VAL A 333 10.22 -33.93 -18.96
N VAL A 334 11.20 -34.11 -18.07
CA VAL A 334 12.51 -34.69 -18.43
C VAL A 334 12.39 -36.20 -18.70
N VAL A 335 11.51 -36.91 -17.98
CA VAL A 335 11.25 -38.35 -18.22
C VAL A 335 10.42 -38.57 -19.50
N ALA A 336 9.60 -37.63 -19.92
CA ALA A 336 8.84 -37.73 -21.18
C ALA A 336 9.67 -37.38 -22.44
N GLN A 337 10.90 -36.89 -22.27
CA GLN A 337 11.82 -36.54 -23.36
C GLN A 337 12.98 -37.54 -23.53
N HIS A 338 13.02 -38.57 -22.69
CA HIS A 338 13.88 -39.74 -22.80
C HIS A 338 13.03 -40.99 -23.02
#